data_AF-A0A2V6AL61-F1
#
_entry.id   AF-A0A2V6AL61-F1
#
_cell.length_a   1.000
_cell.length_b   1.000
_cell.length_c   1.000
_cell.angle_alpha   90.00
_cell.angle_beta   90.00
_cell.angle_gamma   90.00
#
_symmetry.space_group_name_H-M   'P 1'
#
loop_
_entity.id
_entity.type
_entity.pdbx_description
1 polymer ?
#
loop_
_entity_poly.entity_id
_entity_poly.type
_entity_poly.pdbx_seq_one_letter_code
_entity_poly.pdbx_strand_id
1 'polypeptide(L)'
;MKRETASGFREAFTRIFGDPPARLRRAKSREPMFVERIDTPLGTMVAVADDKGLRLLEFADRRATESELSILRRRLRTNIVPGEHRYLDAIRSQLADYFSGKTFKFHIPLAPVGSDFQLRAWKILRLIPVG
;
A
#
# COMPACT_ATOMS: atom_id res chain seq x y z
N MET A 1 15.14 16.72 -20.76
CA MET A 1 14.71 15.36 -20.35
C MET A 1 14.43 15.37 -18.85
N LYS A 2 13.30 14.79 -18.40
CA LYS A 2 12.77 14.65 -17.02
C LYS A 2 12.04 15.86 -16.40
N ARG A 3 10.75 16.06 -16.74
CA ARG A 3 9.76 16.76 -15.88
C ARG A 3 8.33 16.18 -15.90
N GLU A 4 8.08 15.05 -16.57
CA GLU A 4 6.71 14.59 -16.83
C GLU A 4 6.16 13.57 -15.81
N THR A 5 6.99 12.95 -14.98
CA THR A 5 6.57 11.87 -14.06
C THR A 5 5.87 12.36 -12.78
N ALA A 6 6.20 13.55 -12.26
CA ALA A 6 5.61 14.05 -11.02
C ALA A 6 4.16 14.56 -11.20
N SER A 7 3.82 15.08 -12.38
CA SER A 7 2.47 15.60 -12.68
C SER A 7 1.46 14.48 -12.89
N GLY A 8 1.82 13.46 -13.68
CA GLY A 8 0.96 12.30 -13.92
C GLY A 8 0.71 11.48 -12.65
N PHE A 9 1.70 11.41 -11.75
CA PHE A 9 1.51 10.80 -10.44
C PHE A 9 0.51 11.58 -9.60
N ARG A 10 0.60 12.92 -9.55
CA ARG A 10 -0.37 13.76 -8.82
C ARG A 10 -1.79 13.64 -9.38
N GLU A 11 -1.97 13.65 -10.70
CA GLU A 11 -3.30 13.52 -11.32
C GLU A 11 -3.92 12.14 -11.10
N ALA A 12 -3.12 11.08 -11.28
CA ALA A 12 -3.56 9.72 -10.97
C ALA A 12 -3.82 9.54 -9.47
N PHE A 13 -3.04 10.22 -8.63
CA PHE A 13 -3.22 10.22 -7.19
C PHE A 13 -4.52 10.92 -6.79
N THR A 14 -4.82 12.11 -7.31
CA THR A 14 -6.08 12.81 -7.05
C THR A 14 -7.28 11.99 -7.53
N ARG A 15 -7.15 11.28 -8.65
CA ARG A 15 -8.20 10.39 -9.17
C ARG A 15 -8.49 9.20 -8.26
N ILE A 16 -7.47 8.62 -7.63
CA ILE A 16 -7.60 7.40 -6.80
C ILE A 16 -7.82 7.72 -5.32
N PHE A 17 -7.22 8.80 -4.81
CA PHE A 17 -7.12 9.07 -3.37
C PHE A 17 -7.89 10.34 -2.93
N GLY A 18 -8.38 11.14 -3.89
CA GLY A 18 -9.04 12.42 -3.63
C GLY A 18 -8.12 13.47 -2.99
N ASP A 19 -8.68 14.64 -2.67
CA ASP A 19 -7.96 15.63 -1.86
C ASP A 19 -7.84 15.17 -0.40
N PRO A 20 -6.70 15.42 0.28
CA PRO A 20 -6.61 15.22 1.73
C PRO A 20 -7.72 16.03 2.44
N PRO A 21 -8.53 15.45 3.33
CA PRO A 21 -9.58 16.17 4.01
C PRO A 21 -9.01 17.37 4.80
N ALA A 22 -9.37 18.58 4.38
CA ALA A 22 -8.90 19.84 5.00
C ALA A 22 -9.17 19.90 6.52
N ARG A 23 -10.23 19.22 6.98
CA ARG A 23 -10.66 19.18 8.39
C ARG A 23 -9.73 18.40 9.35
N LEU A 24 -8.84 17.55 8.85
CA LEU A 24 -7.96 16.73 9.70
C LEU A 24 -6.60 17.38 10.02
N ARG A 25 -6.29 18.54 9.42
CA ARG A 25 -5.04 19.31 9.69
C ARG A 25 -4.91 19.85 11.12
N ARG A 26 -5.98 19.79 11.94
CA ARG A 26 -6.05 20.40 13.28
C ARG A 26 -6.08 19.43 14.46
N ALA A 27 -6.25 18.12 14.24
CA ALA A 27 -6.14 17.13 15.31
C ALA A 27 -4.69 16.63 15.39
N LYS A 28 -4.13 16.41 16.59
CA LYS A 28 -2.85 15.71 16.82
C LYS A 28 -2.85 14.42 15.98
N SER A 29 -2.33 14.50 14.76
CA SER A 29 -2.49 13.43 13.79
C SER A 29 -1.50 12.35 14.16
N ARG A 30 -1.94 11.09 14.22
CA ARG A 30 -1.00 9.98 14.19
C ARG A 30 -0.17 10.10 12.91
N GLU A 31 1.07 9.62 12.93
CA GLU A 31 1.96 9.64 11.76
C GLU A 31 1.23 9.10 10.52
N PRO A 32 1.46 9.71 9.34
CA PRO A 32 0.77 9.31 8.12
C PRO A 32 1.19 7.91 7.69
N MET A 33 0.31 7.25 6.96
CA MET A 33 0.72 6.13 6.09
C MET A 33 1.22 6.70 4.77
N PHE A 34 2.22 6.04 4.20
CA PHE A 34 2.78 6.36 2.89
C PHE A 34 2.24 5.41 1.83
N VAL A 35 2.05 5.91 0.61
CA VAL A 35 1.58 5.12 -0.52
C VAL A 35 2.41 5.33 -1.76
N GLU A 36 2.58 4.25 -2.50
CA GLU A 36 3.30 4.22 -3.76
C GLU A 36 2.61 3.30 -4.77
N ARG A 37 2.85 3.55 -6.06
CA ARG A 37 2.51 2.65 -7.16
C ARG A 37 3.75 1.87 -7.58
N ILE A 38 3.61 0.56 -7.72
CA ILE A 38 4.69 -0.35 -8.10
C ILE A 38 4.25 -1.08 -9.35
N ASP A 39 4.98 -0.90 -10.45
CA ASP A 39 4.71 -1.64 -11.68
C ASP A 39 5.24 -3.07 -11.55
N THR A 40 4.40 -4.03 -11.92
CA THR A 40 4.74 -5.46 -11.95
C THR A 40 4.39 -6.05 -13.31
N PRO A 41 4.94 -7.21 -13.69
CA PRO A 41 4.57 -7.88 -14.94
C PRO A 41 3.07 -8.22 -15.07
N LEU A 42 2.34 -8.28 -13.95
CA LEU A 42 0.90 -8.53 -13.91
C LEU A 42 0.04 -7.26 -13.86
N GLY A 43 0.67 -6.08 -13.87
CA GLY A 43 0.00 -4.79 -13.77
C GLY A 43 0.50 -3.94 -12.59
N THR A 44 0.06 -2.68 -12.54
CA THR A 44 0.44 -1.77 -11.46
C THR A 44 -0.26 -2.15 -10.16
N MET A 45 0.52 -2.25 -9.09
CA MET A 45 0.02 -2.41 -7.72
C MET A 45 0.11 -1.09 -6.96
N VAL A 46 -0.78 -0.90 -5.99
CA VAL A 46 -0.73 0.14 -4.97
C VAL A 46 -0.24 -0.49 -3.68
N ALA A 47 0.80 0.07 -3.07
CA ALA A 47 1.35 -0.35 -1.78
C ALA A 47 1.18 0.76 -0.75
N VAL A 48 0.70 0.43 0.45
CA VAL A 48 0.56 1.38 1.58
C VAL A 48 1.32 0.84 2.77
N ALA A 49 2.11 1.68 3.45
CA ALA A 49 2.88 1.29 4.63
C ALA A 49 2.93 2.39 5.69
N ASP A 50 3.17 1.99 6.93
CA ASP A 50 3.63 2.85 8.02
C ASP A 50 4.73 2.14 8.82
N ASP A 51 5.17 2.73 9.93
CA ASP A 51 6.23 2.17 10.75
C ASP A 51 5.93 0.77 11.33
N LYS A 52 4.66 0.34 11.36
CA LYS A 52 4.29 -1.01 11.79
C LYS A 52 4.47 -2.06 10.69
N GLY A 53 4.50 -1.67 9.42
CA GLY A 53 4.64 -2.59 8.30
C GLY A 53 3.83 -2.20 7.08
N LEU A 54 3.80 -3.13 6.12
CA LEU A 54 2.93 -3.06 4.95
C LEU A 54 1.46 -3.22 5.40
N ARG A 55 0.63 -2.26 5.01
CA ARG A 55 -0.80 -2.18 5.33
C ARG A 55 -1.70 -2.68 4.22
N LEU A 56 -1.28 -2.47 2.97
CA LEU A 56 -2.04 -2.84 1.77
C LEU A 56 -1.08 -3.09 0.61
N LEU A 57 -1.43 -4.07 -0.22
CA LEU A 57 -0.80 -4.33 -1.51
C LEU A 57 -1.85 -4.92 -2.46
N GLU A 58 -2.31 -4.12 -3.43
CA GLU A 58 -3.41 -4.50 -4.32
C GLU A 58 -3.20 -4.00 -5.74
N PHE A 59 -3.78 -4.66 -6.74
CA PHE A 59 -3.76 -4.18 -8.12
C PHE A 59 -4.63 -2.93 -8.29
N ALA A 60 -4.07 -1.91 -8.96
CA ALA A 60 -4.66 -0.58 -9.09
C ALA A 60 -5.93 -0.54 -9.98
N ASP A 61 -6.15 -1.57 -10.80
CA ASP A 61 -7.27 -1.67 -11.74
C ASP A 61 -8.59 -2.12 -11.07
N ARG A 62 -8.57 -2.42 -9.76
CA ARG A 62 -9.76 -2.87 -9.04
C ARG A 62 -10.57 -1.68 -8.51
N ARG A 63 -11.88 -1.69 -8.81
CA ARG A 63 -12.89 -0.78 -8.19
C ARG A 63 -12.84 -0.79 -6.66
N ALA A 64 -12.36 -1.87 -6.04
CA ALA A 64 -12.30 -2.03 -4.59
C ALA A 64 -11.19 -1.17 -3.92
N THR A 65 -10.16 -0.75 -4.66
CA THR A 65 -8.97 -0.08 -4.09
C THR A 65 -9.34 1.18 -3.30
N GLU A 66 -10.24 2.02 -3.83
CA GLU A 66 -10.70 3.22 -3.14
C GLU A 66 -11.42 2.92 -1.81
N SER A 67 -12.21 1.84 -1.79
CA SER A 67 -12.94 1.40 -0.59
C SER A 67 -11.97 0.92 0.48
N GLU A 68 -10.96 0.13 0.12
CA GLU A 68 -9.96 -0.39 1.07
C GLU A 68 -9.10 0.75 1.66
N LEU A 69 -8.70 1.71 0.84
CA LEU A 69 -7.99 2.91 1.29
C LEU A 69 -8.85 3.75 2.27
N SER A 70 -10.14 3.92 1.97
CA SER A 70 -11.09 4.60 2.86
C SER A 70 -11.26 3.86 4.20
N ILE A 71 -11.35 2.53 4.17
CA ILE A 71 -11.42 1.68 5.36
C ILE A 71 -10.16 1.84 6.21
N LEU A 72 -8.97 1.81 5.60
CA LEU A 72 -7.69 1.97 6.31
C LEU A 72 -7.60 3.33 7.00
N ARG A 73 -7.92 4.42 6.29
CA ARG A 73 -7.93 5.79 6.86
C ARG A 73 -8.85 5.87 8.05
N ARG A 74 -10.08 5.33 7.94
CA ARG A 74 -11.08 5.34 9.00
C ARG A 74 -10.64 4.53 10.22
N ARG A 75 -10.17 3.29 10.01
CA ARG A 75 -9.79 2.37 11.10
C ARG A 75 -8.55 2.84 11.84
N LEU A 76 -7.54 3.33 11.12
CA LEU A 76 -6.27 3.76 11.71
C LEU A 76 -6.28 5.23 12.17
N ARG A 77 -7.30 6.00 11.76
CA ARG A 77 -7.45 7.43 12.05
C ARG A 77 -6.22 8.25 11.65
N THR A 78 -5.68 7.93 10.48
CA THR A 78 -4.54 8.62 9.88
C THR A 78 -4.74 8.83 8.38
N ASN A 79 -3.98 9.73 7.80
CA ASN A 79 -4.01 10.01 6.37
C ASN A 79 -3.10 9.04 5.62
N ILE A 80 -3.40 8.87 4.33
CA ILE A 80 -2.52 8.22 3.37
C ILE A 80 -1.99 9.33 2.47
N VAL A 81 -0.67 9.47 2.37
CA VAL A 81 -0.01 10.49 1.55
C VAL A 81 1.05 9.86 0.66
N PRO A 82 1.34 10.43 -0.51
CA PRO A 82 2.50 10.02 -1.28
C PRO A 82 3.78 10.27 -0.51
N GLY A 83 4.73 9.36 -0.61
CA GLY A 83 6.06 9.57 -0.09
C GLY A 83 6.88 8.29 -0.04
N GLU A 84 8.15 8.46 0.27
CA GLU A 84 9.09 7.36 0.44
C GLU A 84 8.93 6.73 1.84
N HIS A 85 9.09 5.42 1.92
CA HIS A 85 9.07 4.69 3.17
C HIS A 85 9.87 3.40 3.03
N ARG A 86 10.66 3.04 4.04
CA ARG A 86 11.55 1.86 4.01
C ARG A 86 10.85 0.56 3.60
N TYR A 87 9.58 0.37 4.01
CA TYR A 87 8.81 -0.81 3.63
C TYR A 87 8.21 -0.75 2.23
N LEU A 88 8.03 0.44 1.64
CA LEU A 88 7.63 0.60 0.23
C LEU A 88 8.82 0.28 -0.68
N ASP A 89 10.01 0.76 -0.34
CA ASP A 89 11.24 0.39 -1.06
C ASP A 89 11.51 -1.13 -0.98
N ALA A 90 11.35 -1.70 0.21
CA ALA A 90 11.54 -3.13 0.43
C ALA A 90 10.54 -3.99 -0.35
N ILE A 91 9.24 -3.65 -0.35
CA ILE A 91 8.26 -4.44 -1.12
C ILE A 91 8.48 -4.27 -2.62
N ARG A 92 8.87 -3.08 -3.11
CA ARG A 92 9.22 -2.87 -4.52
C ARG A 92 10.34 -3.81 -4.95
N SER A 93 11.42 -3.88 -4.17
CA SER A 93 12.55 -4.77 -4.46
C SER A 93 12.17 -6.25 -4.36
N GLN A 94 11.38 -6.65 -3.36
CA GLN A 94 11.01 -8.06 -3.17
C GLN A 94 10.00 -8.54 -4.20
N LEU A 95 9.11 -7.67 -4.69
CA LEU A 95 8.25 -7.99 -5.83
C LEU A 95 9.07 -8.18 -7.11
N ALA A 96 10.09 -7.36 -7.36
CA ALA A 96 10.98 -7.57 -8.50
C ALA A 96 11.67 -8.94 -8.45
N ASP A 97 12.20 -9.32 -7.29
CA ASP A 97 12.82 -10.63 -7.07
C ASP A 97 11.81 -11.80 -7.19
N TYR A 98 10.57 -11.61 -6.73
CA TYR A 98 9.48 -12.59 -6.86
C TYR A 98 9.14 -12.83 -8.33
N PHE A 99 8.90 -11.76 -9.09
CA PHE A 99 8.52 -11.86 -10.50
C PHE A 99 9.68 -12.29 -11.41
N SER A 100 10.94 -12.09 -10.99
CA SER A 100 12.10 -12.64 -11.69
C SER A 100 12.38 -14.11 -11.34
N GLY A 101 11.64 -14.69 -10.39
CA GLY A 101 11.86 -16.06 -9.90
C GLY A 101 13.12 -16.24 -9.04
N LYS A 102 13.75 -15.14 -8.60
CA LYS A 102 15.00 -15.18 -7.82
C LYS A 102 14.76 -15.64 -6.38
N THR A 103 13.68 -15.17 -5.76
CA THR A 103 13.23 -15.63 -4.45
C THR A 103 11.74 -15.41 -4.29
N PHE A 104 11.06 -16.35 -3.63
CA PHE A 104 9.64 -16.24 -3.28
C PHE A 104 9.42 -15.84 -1.81
N LYS A 105 10.49 -15.46 -1.10
CA LYS A 105 10.44 -15.11 0.32
C LYS A 105 10.31 -13.61 0.51
N PHE A 106 9.32 -13.20 1.29
CA PHE A 106 9.15 -11.82 1.74
C PHE A 106 9.64 -11.64 3.17
N HIS A 107 10.42 -10.59 3.41
CA HIS A 107 11.04 -10.28 4.71
C HIS A 107 10.55 -8.95 5.30
N ILE A 108 9.41 -8.45 4.84
CA ILE A 108 8.80 -7.23 5.34
C ILE A 108 7.78 -7.53 6.45
N PRO A 109 7.70 -6.70 7.51
CA PRO A 109 6.61 -6.78 8.47
C PRO A 109 5.26 -6.51 7.79
N LEU A 110 4.29 -7.37 8.05
CA LEU A 110 2.90 -7.15 7.66
C LEU A 110 2.13 -6.61 8.86
N ALA A 111 1.35 -5.55 8.65
CA ALA A 111 0.50 -4.96 9.67
C ALA A 111 -0.96 -4.84 9.17
N PRO A 112 -1.60 -5.99 8.84
CA PRO A 112 -2.92 -5.99 8.22
C PRO A 112 -4.01 -5.48 9.18
N VAL A 113 -5.08 -4.90 8.62
CA VAL A 113 -6.22 -4.37 9.37
C VAL A 113 -7.49 -5.09 8.94
N GLY A 114 -7.86 -6.15 9.66
CA GLY A 114 -9.02 -6.98 9.37
C GLY A 114 -9.90 -7.24 10.60
N SER A 115 -11.06 -7.85 10.39
CA SER A 115 -11.82 -8.51 11.47
C SER A 115 -11.03 -9.68 12.04
N ASP A 116 -11.40 -10.15 13.23
CA ASP A 116 -10.75 -11.32 13.84
C ASP A 116 -10.80 -12.55 12.93
N PHE A 117 -11.90 -12.73 12.20
CA PHE A 117 -12.02 -13.78 11.20
C PHE A 117 -11.01 -13.61 10.06
N GLN A 118 -10.93 -12.41 9.47
CA GLN A 118 -9.97 -12.12 8.39
C GLN A 118 -8.52 -12.34 8.86
N LEU A 119 -8.17 -11.83 10.04
CA LEU A 119 -6.82 -11.98 10.60
C LEU A 119 -6.47 -13.45 10.85
N ARG A 120 -7.41 -14.28 11.32
CA ARG A 120 -7.20 -15.73 11.46
C ARG A 120 -7.04 -16.42 10.11
N ALA A 121 -7.90 -16.12 9.15
CA ALA A 121 -7.82 -16.68 7.80
C ALA A 121 -6.47 -16.33 7.14
N TRP A 122 -6.03 -15.07 7.21
CA TRP A 122 -4.74 -14.64 6.67
C TRP A 122 -3.54 -15.31 7.33
N LYS A 123 -3.60 -15.59 8.64
CA LYS A 123 -2.56 -16.38 9.31
C LYS A 123 -2.44 -17.79 8.72
N ILE A 124 -3.57 -18.43 8.40
CA ILE A 124 -3.60 -19.76 7.81
C ILE A 124 -3.11 -19.75 6.36
N LEU A 125 -3.53 -18.75 5.55
CA LEU A 125 -3.09 -18.62 4.15
C LEU A 125 -1.57 -18.56 4.01
N ARG A 126 -0.86 -18.01 5.01
CA ARG A 126 0.60 -17.93 5.02
C ARG A 126 1.31 -19.28 5.21
N LEU A 127 0.58 -20.35 5.56
CA LEU A 127 1.12 -21.70 5.70
C LEU A 127 1.12 -22.46 4.37
N ILE A 128 0.42 -21.94 3.36
CA ILE A 128 0.38 -22.54 2.03
C ILE A 128 1.77 -22.33 1.38
N PRO A 129 2.48 -23.41 0.99
CA PRO A 129 3.76 -23.27 0.30
C PRO A 129 3.55 -22.63 -1.07
N VAL A 130 4.63 -22.09 -1.64
CA VAL A 130 4.60 -21.60 -3.02
C VAL A 130 4.53 -22.78 -4.00
N GLY A 131 3.71 -22.64 -5.04
CA GLY A 131 3.50 -23.67 -6.08
C GLY A 131 2.47 -24.72 -5.70
#